data_AF-A0A1G1FN59-F1
#
_entry.id   AF-A0A1G1FN59-F1
#
_cell.length_a   1.000
_cell.length_b   1.000
_cell.length_c   1.000
_cell.angle_alpha   90.00
_cell.angle_beta   90.00
_cell.angle_gamma   90.00
#
_symmetry.space_group_name_H-M   'P 1'
#
loop_
_entity.id
_entity.type
_entity.pdbx_description
1 polymer ?
#
loop_
_entity_poly.entity_id
_entity_poly.type
_entity_poly.pdbx_seq_one_letter_code
_entity_poly.pdbx_strand_id
1 'polypeptide(L)'
;MASEKTTLSENIQKYLQKADWKSAIAEMEKLFAIDQDPIVRVRIGDARQKLNQKPEAVKEYIHAADLYAEKGFVVKALAQYKLALRIDPTSKQAQQKMESLHSHTTVAENKIEPLEFGTLEPASSVIPLFADLTQEEFNDFTKRMVVHTYPAGKTIIREGESGSSVYVATRGTVGVSTMLQGKKVQLAVLQPSDFFGEIAFLTGKPRTATVEAIEETELLEVPEDELLDLISKRPRIKQVLQKYHEERVKNTLEKVKEVI
;
A
#
# COMPACT_ATOMS: atom_id res chain seq x y z
N MET A 1 -8.27 18.53 -17.38
CA MET A 1 -7.39 18.08 -16.28
C MET A 1 -7.73 16.66 -15.82
N ALA A 2 -8.97 16.32 -15.44
CA ALA A 2 -9.31 14.95 -15.02
C ALA A 2 -9.13 13.89 -16.14
N SER A 3 -9.56 14.17 -17.37
CA SER A 3 -9.42 13.22 -18.50
C SER A 3 -7.96 12.93 -18.85
N GLU A 4 -7.09 13.94 -18.74
CA GLU A 4 -5.67 13.82 -19.08
C GLU A 4 -4.90 12.97 -18.06
N LYS A 5 -5.14 13.15 -16.75
CA LYS A 5 -4.57 12.28 -15.72
C LYS A 5 -5.01 10.82 -15.88
N THR A 6 -6.28 10.59 -16.24
CA THR A 6 -6.81 9.25 -16.49
C THR A 6 -6.12 8.60 -17.68
N THR A 7 -6.00 9.29 -18.81
CA THR A 7 -5.29 8.79 -20.00
C THR A 7 -3.82 8.48 -19.70
N LEU A 8 -3.12 9.36 -18.97
CA LEU A 8 -1.74 9.11 -18.55
C LEU A 8 -1.65 7.86 -17.66
N SER A 9 -2.58 7.68 -16.73
CA SER A 9 -2.61 6.52 -15.82
C SER A 9 -2.83 5.21 -16.57
N GLU A 10 -3.75 5.19 -17.54
CA GLU A 10 -3.99 4.04 -18.43
C GLU A 10 -2.76 3.70 -19.28
N ASN A 11 -2.11 4.71 -19.85
CA ASN A 11 -0.88 4.53 -20.62
C ASN A 11 0.25 3.97 -19.75
N ILE A 12 0.44 4.51 -18.55
CA ILE A 12 1.43 4.00 -17.59
C ILE A 12 1.16 2.52 -17.31
N GLN A 13 -0.08 2.15 -16.99
CA GLN A 13 -0.44 0.75 -16.72
C GLN A 13 -0.14 -0.15 -17.92
N LYS A 14 -0.49 0.30 -19.13
CA LYS A 14 -0.22 -0.43 -20.38
C LYS A 14 1.28 -0.64 -20.62
N TYR A 15 2.12 0.37 -20.38
CA TYR A 15 3.57 0.24 -20.54
C TYR A 15 4.20 -0.64 -19.47
N LEU A 16 3.73 -0.55 -18.22
CA LEU A 16 4.18 -1.42 -17.12
C LEU A 16 3.87 -2.90 -17.39
N GLN A 17 2.67 -3.21 -17.90
CA GLN A 17 2.31 -4.59 -18.29
C GLN A 17 3.22 -5.17 -19.38
N LYS A 18 3.76 -4.31 -20.25
CA LYS A 18 4.68 -4.70 -21.31
C LYS A 18 6.16 -4.66 -20.89
N ALA A 19 6.44 -4.35 -19.61
CA ALA A 19 7.78 -4.07 -19.11
C ALA A 19 8.53 -2.99 -19.92
N ASP A 20 7.80 -2.07 -20.56
CA ASP A 20 8.36 -0.91 -21.26
C ASP A 20 8.59 0.23 -20.27
N TRP A 21 9.61 0.06 -19.43
CA TRP A 21 9.93 0.98 -18.35
C TRP A 21 10.27 2.39 -18.84
N LYS A 22 10.87 2.52 -20.04
CA LYS A 22 11.24 3.83 -20.60
C LYS A 22 10.00 4.65 -20.95
N SER A 23 9.05 4.03 -21.66
CA SER A 23 7.79 4.70 -21.99
C SER A 23 6.94 4.96 -20.74
N ALA A 24 6.94 4.04 -19.78
CA ALA A 24 6.26 4.23 -18.49
C ALA A 24 6.83 5.43 -17.73
N ILE A 25 8.15 5.59 -17.65
CA ILE A 25 8.81 6.74 -17.02
C ILE A 25 8.39 8.05 -17.71
N ALA A 26 8.36 8.08 -19.05
CA ALA A 26 7.98 9.28 -19.79
C ALA A 26 6.54 9.73 -19.47
N GLU A 27 5.60 8.80 -19.35
CA GLU A 27 4.22 9.12 -18.97
C GLU A 27 4.10 9.49 -17.48
N MET A 28 4.90 8.87 -16.60
CA MET A 28 4.96 9.25 -15.18
C MET A 28 5.52 10.67 -14.99
N GLU A 29 6.52 11.09 -15.77
CA GLU A 29 7.05 12.46 -15.73
C GLU A 29 5.97 13.48 -16.14
N LYS A 30 5.18 13.16 -17.17
CA LYS A 30 4.01 13.99 -17.55
C LYS A 30 2.98 14.04 -16.43
N LEU A 31 2.68 12.91 -15.80
CA LEU A 31 1.74 12.85 -14.69
C LEU A 31 2.25 13.68 -13.50
N PHE A 32 3.54 13.60 -13.19
CA PHE A 32 4.17 14.38 -12.13
C PHE A 32 4.16 15.89 -12.41
N ALA A 33 4.26 16.30 -13.68
CA ALA A 33 4.16 17.70 -14.07
C ALA A 33 2.76 18.28 -13.82
N ILE A 34 1.71 17.44 -13.84
CA ILE A 34 0.33 17.85 -13.51
C ILE A 34 0.10 17.80 -12.00
N ASP A 35 0.70 16.82 -11.32
CA ASP A 35 0.52 16.59 -9.89
C ASP A 35 1.84 16.15 -9.26
N GLN A 36 2.40 17.00 -8.41
CA GLN A 36 3.64 16.70 -7.68
C GLN A 36 3.39 15.72 -6.52
N ASP A 37 2.82 14.56 -6.86
CA ASP A 37 2.61 13.45 -5.94
C ASP A 37 3.94 12.69 -5.77
N PRO A 38 4.50 12.64 -4.53
CA PRO A 38 5.73 11.93 -4.25
C PRO A 38 5.70 10.46 -4.71
N ILE A 39 4.54 9.81 -4.73
CA ILE A 39 4.43 8.39 -5.13
C ILE A 39 4.86 8.18 -6.58
N VAL A 40 4.64 9.17 -7.45
CA VAL A 40 5.03 9.09 -8.86
C VAL A 40 6.55 9.08 -8.99
N ARG A 41 7.26 9.86 -8.14
CA ARG A 41 8.73 9.84 -8.09
C ARG A 41 9.28 8.50 -7.59
N VAL A 42 8.66 7.90 -6.57
CA VAL A 42 9.02 6.54 -6.13
C VAL A 42 8.91 5.55 -7.28
N ARG A 43 7.80 5.58 -8.03
CA ARG A 43 7.57 4.68 -9.18
C ARG A 43 8.56 4.90 -10.32
N ILE A 44 8.95 6.14 -10.60
CA ILE A 44 10.02 6.44 -11.57
C ILE A 44 11.35 5.86 -11.07
N GLY A 45 11.66 6.00 -9.78
CA GLY A 45 12.83 5.39 -9.14
C GLY A 45 12.87 3.87 -9.34
N ASP A 46 11.75 3.18 -9.08
CA ASP A 46 11.63 1.73 -9.25
C ASP A 46 11.85 1.30 -10.71
N ALA A 47 11.22 2.01 -11.65
CA ALA A 47 11.38 1.75 -13.07
C ALA A 47 12.83 1.96 -13.55
N ARG A 48 13.52 2.99 -13.03
CA ARG A 48 14.94 3.24 -13.30
C ARG A 48 15.83 2.14 -12.72
N GLN A 49 15.51 1.59 -11.54
CA GLN A 49 16.22 0.41 -11.03
C GLN A 49 16.07 -0.81 -11.94
N LYS A 50 14.87 -1.07 -12.48
CA LYS A 50 14.64 -2.16 -13.46
C LYS A 50 15.41 -1.95 -14.77
N LEU A 51 15.75 -0.71 -15.11
CA LEU A 51 16.64 -0.35 -16.22
C LEU A 51 18.14 -0.34 -15.83
N ASN A 52 18.49 -0.77 -14.61
CA ASN A 52 19.84 -0.72 -14.03
C ASN A 52 20.45 0.71 -13.96
N GLN A 53 19.59 1.73 -13.93
CA GLN A 53 19.94 3.15 -13.82
C GLN A 53 19.96 3.57 -12.34
N LYS A 54 20.91 3.00 -11.60
CA LYS A 54 21.00 3.19 -10.13
C LYS A 54 21.21 4.65 -9.72
N PRO A 55 22.13 5.43 -10.32
CA PRO A 55 22.34 6.83 -9.94
C PRO A 55 21.08 7.69 -10.14
N GLU A 56 20.33 7.43 -11.20
CA GLU A 56 19.10 8.15 -11.48
C GLU A 56 17.98 7.71 -10.52
N ALA A 57 17.86 6.43 -10.21
CA ALA A 57 16.89 5.94 -9.23
C ALA A 57 17.11 6.59 -7.84
N VAL A 58 18.37 6.70 -7.39
CA VAL A 58 18.72 7.40 -6.14
C VAL A 58 18.21 8.84 -6.14
N LYS A 59 18.36 9.57 -7.24
CA LYS A 59 17.86 10.95 -7.35
C LYS A 59 16.34 11.02 -7.20
N GLU A 60 15.61 10.07 -7.80
CA GLU A 60 14.15 10.04 -7.69
C GLU A 60 13.67 9.71 -6.27
N TYR A 61 14.33 8.78 -5.57
CA TYR A 61 13.98 8.48 -4.17
C TYR A 61 14.25 9.65 -3.24
N ILE A 62 15.37 10.35 -3.42
CA ILE A 62 15.66 11.57 -2.67
C ILE A 62 14.58 12.63 -2.95
N HIS A 63 14.19 12.81 -4.22
CA HIS A 63 13.15 13.76 -4.58
C HIS A 63 11.79 13.39 -3.97
N ALA A 64 11.41 12.11 -4.00
CA ALA A 64 10.21 11.64 -3.32
C ALA A 64 10.28 11.88 -1.80
N ALA A 65 11.44 11.65 -1.19
CA ALA A 65 11.68 11.87 0.23
C ALA A 65 11.52 13.35 0.62
N ASP A 66 12.10 14.26 -0.17
CA ASP A 66 11.95 15.71 0.01
C ASP A 66 10.48 16.12 -0.06
N LEU A 67 9.73 15.67 -1.08
CA LEU A 67 8.30 15.98 -1.20
C LEU A 67 7.46 15.41 -0.05
N TYR A 68 7.78 14.21 0.45
CA TYR A 68 7.12 13.67 1.64
C TYR A 68 7.43 14.50 2.89
N ALA A 69 8.67 14.94 3.06
CA ALA A 69 9.08 15.77 4.18
C ALA A 69 8.40 17.15 4.16
N GLU A 70 8.35 17.79 2.99
CA GLU A 70 7.65 19.08 2.79
C GLU A 70 6.15 18.98 3.12
N LYS A 71 5.52 17.84 2.81
CA LYS A 71 4.13 17.55 3.16
C LYS A 71 3.93 17.06 4.60
N GLY A 72 4.99 17.03 5.42
CA GLY A 72 4.93 16.62 6.83
C GLY A 72 4.92 15.10 7.07
N PHE A 73 5.08 14.27 6.05
CA PHE A 73 5.10 12.81 6.15
C PHE A 73 6.50 12.28 6.49
N VAL A 74 7.00 12.58 7.69
CA VAL A 74 8.38 12.29 8.13
C VAL A 74 8.78 10.81 7.97
N VAL A 75 7.94 9.87 8.39
CA VAL A 75 8.25 8.43 8.30
C VAL A 75 8.38 7.98 6.84
N LYS A 76 7.52 8.47 5.95
CA LYS A 76 7.58 8.18 4.51
C LYS A 76 8.85 8.76 3.90
N ALA A 77 9.22 9.99 4.28
CA ALA A 77 10.46 10.61 3.85
C ALA A 77 11.69 9.78 4.27
N LEU A 78 11.77 9.37 5.55
CA LEU A 78 12.85 8.54 6.07
C LEU A 78 12.96 7.21 5.33
N ALA A 79 11.84 6.57 5.00
CA ALA A 79 11.84 5.33 4.22
C ALA A 79 12.48 5.52 2.83
N GLN A 80 12.14 6.60 2.13
CA GLN A 80 12.72 6.89 0.81
C GLN A 80 14.21 7.27 0.89
N TYR A 81 14.63 8.03 1.90
CA TYR A 81 16.07 8.30 2.14
C TYR A 81 16.85 7.01 2.40
N LYS A 82 16.30 6.09 3.22
CA LYS A 82 16.94 4.79 3.47
C LYS A 82 17.04 3.95 2.20
N LEU A 83 16.04 4.00 1.33
CA LEU A 83 16.08 3.30 0.04
C LEU A 83 17.17 3.87 -0.87
N ALA A 84 17.29 5.20 -0.95
CA ALA A 84 18.39 5.87 -1.66
C ALA A 84 19.76 5.43 -1.13
N LEU A 85 19.94 5.41 0.21
CA LEU A 85 21.19 5.02 0.86
C LEU A 85 21.52 3.53 0.74
N ARG A 86 20.50 2.67 0.58
CA ARG A 86 20.74 1.24 0.30
C ARG A 86 21.35 1.05 -1.09
N ILE A 87 21.00 1.90 -2.05
CA ILE A 87 21.52 1.85 -3.43
C ILE A 87 22.87 2.56 -3.52
N ASP A 88 22.98 3.75 -2.93
CA ASP A 88 24.22 4.52 -2.82
C ASP A 88 24.45 4.95 -1.36
N PRO A 89 25.20 4.14 -0.58
CA PRO A 89 25.51 4.45 0.82
C PRO A 89 26.35 5.72 0.99
N THR A 90 26.98 6.22 -0.08
CA THR A 90 27.87 7.38 -0.04
C THR A 90 27.16 8.70 -0.33
N SER A 91 25.85 8.66 -0.58
CA SER A 91 25.05 9.85 -0.86
C SER A 91 24.96 10.77 0.37
N LYS A 92 25.82 11.79 0.39
CA LYS A 92 25.85 12.82 1.44
C LYS A 92 24.51 13.56 1.56
N GLN A 93 23.83 13.80 0.44
CA GLN A 93 22.53 14.48 0.41
C GLN A 93 21.49 13.69 1.21
N ALA A 94 21.37 12.38 0.97
CA ALA A 94 20.41 11.53 1.68
C ALA A 94 20.77 11.39 3.17
N GLN A 95 22.06 11.25 3.51
CA GLN A 95 22.53 11.20 4.90
C GLN A 95 22.14 12.46 5.68
N GLN A 96 22.51 13.64 5.17
CA GLN A 96 22.26 14.93 5.83
C GLN A 96 20.77 15.21 6.01
N LYS A 97 19.97 14.93 4.96
CA LYS A 97 18.52 15.12 5.02
C LYS A 97 17.86 14.19 6.02
N MET A 98 18.25 12.91 6.04
CA MET A 98 17.76 11.94 7.00
C MET A 98 18.10 12.35 8.44
N GLU A 99 19.35 12.76 8.71
CA GLU A 99 19.79 13.25 10.02
C GLU A 99 19.03 14.52 10.47
N SER A 100 18.80 15.46 9.55
CA SER A 100 18.05 16.69 9.86
C SER A 100 16.61 16.39 10.29
N LEU A 101 15.99 15.35 9.72
CA LEU A 101 14.64 14.90 10.08
C LEU A 101 14.59 14.22 11.45
N HIS A 102 15.67 13.55 11.88
CA HIS A 102 15.77 12.96 13.21
C HIS A 102 15.88 14.01 14.34
N SER A 103 16.47 15.17 14.07
CA SER A 103 16.68 16.22 15.08
C SER A 103 15.39 16.92 15.58
N HIS A 104 14.26 16.78 14.86
CA HIS A 104 12.98 17.42 15.20
C HIS A 104 11.95 16.43 15.77
N THR A 105 12.33 15.20 16.10
CA THR A 105 11.42 14.18 16.67
C THR A 105 12.08 13.50 17.87
N THR A 106 12.13 14.20 19.00
CA THR A 106 12.32 13.58 20.31
C THR A 106 10.95 13.13 20.83
N VAL A 107 10.46 11.98 20.34
CA VAL A 107 9.41 11.23 21.04
C VAL A 107 9.90 9.80 21.20
N ALA A 108 10.48 9.57 22.38
CA ALA A 108 10.68 8.30 23.07
C ALA A 108 10.79 7.05 22.18
N GLU A 109 12.01 6.77 21.73
CA GLU A 109 12.43 5.43 21.34
C GLU A 109 12.37 4.50 22.57
N ASN A 110 11.31 3.69 22.67
CA ASN A 110 11.45 2.41 23.35
C ASN A 110 12.22 1.48 22.41
N LYS A 111 13.43 1.11 22.85
CA LYS A 111 14.29 0.06 22.28
C LYS A 111 13.46 -1.11 21.73
N ILE A 112 13.50 -1.29 20.42
CA ILE A 112 13.20 -2.57 19.76
C ILE A 112 14.53 -3.06 19.20
N GLU A 113 15.01 -4.19 19.69
CA GLU A 113 16.18 -4.88 19.16
C GLU A 113 15.92 -5.36 17.71
N PRO A 114 16.96 -5.50 16.87
CA PRO A 114 16.76 -5.71 15.43
C PRO A 114 16.22 -7.12 15.15
N LEU A 115 15.02 -7.22 14.59
CA LEU A 115 14.59 -8.37 13.80
C LEU A 115 15.32 -8.30 12.45
N GLU A 116 16.15 -9.29 12.15
CA GLU A 116 16.84 -9.41 10.87
C GLU A 116 15.83 -9.63 9.74
N PHE A 117 15.54 -8.59 8.97
CA PHE A 117 14.75 -8.71 7.74
C PHE A 117 15.66 -9.12 6.58
N GLY A 118 15.47 -10.35 6.11
CA GLY A 118 15.93 -10.79 4.80
C GLY A 118 15.41 -9.87 3.69
N THR A 119 16.20 -9.72 2.63
CA THR A 119 15.98 -8.80 1.52
C THR A 119 14.57 -8.87 0.92
N LEU A 120 13.76 -7.82 1.11
CA LEU A 120 12.49 -7.61 0.42
C LEU A 120 12.55 -6.36 -0.46
N GLU A 121 12.22 -6.53 -1.75
CA GLU A 121 12.04 -5.44 -2.72
C GLU A 121 10.80 -4.59 -2.37
N PRO A 122 10.80 -3.26 -2.62
CA PRO A 122 9.72 -2.39 -2.21
C PRO A 122 8.53 -2.49 -3.19
N ALA A 123 7.40 -2.97 -2.71
CA ALA A 123 6.10 -2.73 -3.33
C ALA A 123 5.52 -1.40 -2.80
N SER A 124 4.92 -0.61 -3.69
CA SER A 124 4.22 0.67 -3.46
C SER A 124 3.71 0.89 -2.02
N SER A 125 4.29 1.86 -1.30
CA SER A 125 4.32 1.91 0.17
C SER A 125 3.19 2.69 0.86
N VAL A 126 2.11 3.05 0.17
CA VAL A 126 0.97 3.73 0.81
C VAL A 126 -0.24 2.82 0.81
N ILE A 127 -0.48 2.19 1.95
CA ILE A 127 -1.75 1.53 2.27
C ILE A 127 -2.80 2.63 2.33
N PRO A 128 -3.75 2.70 1.37
CA PRO A 128 -4.68 3.82 1.26
C PRO A 128 -5.39 4.08 2.59
N LEU A 129 -5.83 3.03 3.27
CA LEU A 129 -6.45 3.11 4.60
C LEU A 129 -5.67 3.99 5.58
N PHE A 130 -4.34 3.88 5.58
CA PHE A 130 -3.47 4.59 6.52
C PHE A 130 -3.23 6.05 6.14
N ALA A 131 -3.54 6.47 4.92
CA ALA A 131 -3.40 7.86 4.50
C ALA A 131 -4.41 8.78 5.19
N ASP A 132 -5.59 8.26 5.57
CA ASP A 132 -6.68 9.03 6.18
C ASP A 132 -6.69 8.96 7.72
N LEU A 133 -5.79 8.14 8.30
CA LEU A 133 -5.57 8.05 9.75
C LEU A 133 -4.64 9.17 10.21
N THR A 134 -4.91 9.74 11.39
CA THR A 134 -3.93 10.56 12.10
C THR A 134 -2.75 9.71 12.56
N GLN A 135 -1.60 10.33 12.89
CA GLN A 135 -0.43 9.61 13.36
C GLN A 135 -0.71 8.79 14.63
N GLU A 136 -1.54 9.31 15.53
CA GLU A 136 -1.93 8.62 16.76
C GLU A 136 -2.80 7.39 16.45
N GLU A 137 -3.79 7.55 15.58
CA GLU A 137 -4.64 6.43 15.13
C GLU A 137 -3.83 5.38 14.37
N PHE A 138 -2.91 5.78 13.50
CA PHE A 138 -2.01 4.87 12.80
C PHE A 138 -1.13 4.08 13.77
N ASN A 139 -0.54 4.74 14.76
CA ASN A 139 0.27 4.06 15.79
C ASN A 139 -0.56 3.09 16.63
N ASP A 140 -1.78 3.46 17.00
CA ASP A 140 -2.67 2.57 17.75
C ASP A 140 -3.16 1.38 16.91
N PHE A 141 -3.42 1.60 15.62
CA PHE A 141 -3.83 0.59 14.66
C PHE A 141 -2.70 -0.42 14.39
N THR A 142 -1.47 0.07 14.17
CA THR A 142 -0.30 -0.79 13.89
C THR A 142 0.15 -1.62 15.09
N LYS A 143 0.02 -1.11 16.32
CA LYS A 143 0.35 -1.87 17.55
C LYS A 143 -0.51 -3.12 17.75
N ARG A 144 -1.68 -3.17 17.13
CA ARG A 144 -2.66 -4.26 17.24
C ARG A 144 -2.59 -5.25 16.08
N MET A 145 -1.64 -5.03 15.17
CA MET A 145 -1.48 -5.90 14.01
C MET A 145 -0.68 -7.14 14.35
N VAL A 146 -1.09 -8.25 13.74
CA VAL A 146 -0.37 -9.52 13.75
C VAL A 146 0.09 -9.82 12.33
N VAL A 147 1.36 -10.18 12.17
CA VAL A 147 1.93 -10.57 10.88
C VAL A 147 1.63 -12.04 10.61
N HIS A 148 1.14 -12.33 9.40
CA HIS A 148 0.91 -13.70 8.93
C HIS A 148 1.56 -13.91 7.57
N THR A 149 2.19 -15.07 7.39
CA THR A 149 2.73 -15.50 6.09
C THR A 149 1.97 -16.72 5.59
N TYR A 150 1.51 -16.66 4.34
CA TYR A 150 0.74 -17.71 3.69
C TYR A 150 1.46 -18.21 2.45
N PRO A 151 1.63 -19.53 2.27
CA PRO A 151 2.15 -20.07 1.02
C PRO A 151 1.12 -19.94 -0.11
N ALA A 152 1.61 -19.97 -1.35
CA ALA A 152 0.77 -19.96 -2.55
C ALA A 152 -0.34 -21.04 -2.50
N GLY A 153 -1.54 -20.67 -2.91
CA GLY A 153 -2.73 -21.53 -2.90
C GLY A 153 -3.42 -21.66 -1.55
N LYS A 154 -2.87 -21.09 -0.46
CA LYS A 154 -3.50 -21.18 0.86
C LYS A 154 -4.71 -20.24 0.96
N THR A 155 -5.85 -20.79 1.41
CA THR A 155 -7.03 -19.99 1.76
C THR A 155 -6.78 -19.21 3.05
N ILE A 156 -7.03 -17.90 2.99
CA ILE A 156 -6.90 -16.94 4.10
C ILE A 156 -8.28 -16.67 4.73
N ILE A 157 -9.28 -16.42 3.89
CA ILE A 157 -10.69 -16.25 4.26
C ILE A 157 -11.52 -17.18 3.39
N ARG A 158 -12.52 -17.86 3.94
CA ARG A 158 -13.53 -18.56 3.15
C ARG A 158 -14.86 -17.81 3.15
N GLU A 159 -15.52 -17.80 2.00
CA GLU A 159 -16.89 -17.34 1.90
C GLU A 159 -17.81 -18.12 2.85
N GLY A 160 -18.71 -17.41 3.54
CA GLY A 160 -19.66 -17.97 4.50
C GLY A 160 -19.10 -18.22 5.89
N GLU A 161 -17.78 -18.16 6.11
CA GLU A 161 -17.21 -18.27 7.46
C GLU A 161 -17.59 -17.06 8.32
N SER A 162 -17.71 -17.30 9.63
CA SER A 162 -17.82 -16.23 10.62
C SER A 162 -16.44 -15.63 10.90
N GLY A 163 -16.43 -14.36 11.28
CA GLY A 163 -15.23 -13.65 11.69
C GLY A 163 -15.10 -12.33 10.93
N SER A 164 -14.59 -11.32 11.63
CA SER A 164 -14.56 -9.97 11.12
C SER A 164 -13.19 -9.30 11.21
N SER A 165 -12.11 -10.07 11.40
CA SER A 165 -10.74 -9.54 11.28
C SER A 165 -10.54 -8.86 9.92
N VAL A 166 -9.62 -7.91 9.88
CA VAL A 166 -9.32 -7.16 8.66
C VAL A 166 -7.84 -7.18 8.37
N TYR A 167 -7.49 -7.19 7.09
CA TYR A 167 -6.16 -7.55 6.62
C TYR A 167 -5.60 -6.48 5.69
N VAL A 168 -4.29 -6.29 5.72
CA VAL A 168 -3.54 -5.54 4.72
C VAL A 168 -2.46 -6.42 4.11
N ALA A 169 -2.39 -6.49 2.78
CA ALA A 169 -1.28 -7.17 2.12
C ALA A 169 -0.01 -6.32 2.16
N THR A 170 1.08 -6.83 2.73
CA THR A 170 2.40 -6.16 2.75
C THR A 170 3.31 -6.71 1.66
N ARG A 171 3.13 -7.97 1.27
CA ARG A 171 3.90 -8.63 0.21
C ARG A 171 3.06 -9.72 -0.47
N GLY A 172 3.34 -9.97 -1.74
CA GLY A 172 2.64 -10.99 -2.53
C GLY A 172 1.26 -10.52 -2.99
N THR A 173 0.47 -11.44 -3.51
CA THR A 173 -0.84 -11.15 -4.10
C THR A 173 -1.89 -12.14 -3.63
N VAL A 174 -3.14 -11.67 -3.51
CA VAL A 174 -4.27 -12.52 -3.12
C VAL A 174 -5.41 -12.40 -4.13
N GLY A 175 -6.05 -13.52 -4.44
CA GLY A 175 -7.23 -13.59 -5.29
C GLY A 175 -8.49 -13.55 -4.44
N VAL A 176 -9.47 -12.74 -4.85
CA VAL A 176 -10.80 -12.67 -4.22
C VAL A 176 -11.81 -13.30 -5.17
N SER A 177 -12.60 -14.24 -4.67
CA SER A 177 -13.58 -14.98 -5.47
C SER A 177 -14.85 -15.31 -4.69
N THR A 178 -15.95 -15.54 -5.39
CA THR A 178 -17.23 -15.99 -4.82
C THR A 178 -17.81 -17.13 -5.66
N MET A 179 -18.74 -17.89 -5.09
CA MET A 179 -19.49 -18.91 -5.82
C MET A 179 -20.82 -18.34 -6.34
N LEU A 180 -20.92 -18.15 -7.66
CA LEU A 180 -22.16 -17.77 -8.34
C LEU A 180 -22.70 -18.95 -9.15
N GLN A 181 -23.91 -19.41 -8.82
CA GLN A 181 -24.56 -20.54 -9.49
C GLN A 181 -23.67 -21.80 -9.57
N GLY A 182 -22.92 -22.07 -8.50
CA GLY A 182 -22.01 -23.22 -8.43
C GLY A 182 -20.69 -23.06 -9.20
N LYS A 183 -20.43 -21.90 -9.80
CA LYS A 183 -19.15 -21.59 -10.46
C LYS A 183 -18.35 -20.58 -9.64
N LYS A 184 -17.05 -20.83 -9.51
CA LYS A 184 -16.10 -19.88 -8.90
C LYS A 184 -15.91 -18.70 -9.85
N VAL A 185 -16.25 -17.51 -9.39
CA VAL A 185 -16.09 -16.25 -10.12
C VAL A 185 -15.04 -15.41 -9.40
N GLN A 186 -14.01 -14.99 -10.12
CA GLN A 186 -12.98 -14.11 -9.58
C GLN A 186 -13.47 -12.66 -9.59
N LEU A 187 -13.49 -12.03 -8.42
CA LEU A 187 -13.97 -10.66 -8.22
C LEU A 187 -12.83 -9.65 -8.34
N ALA A 188 -11.65 -10.00 -7.81
CA ALA A 188 -10.49 -9.11 -7.80
C ALA A 188 -9.18 -9.90 -7.61
N VAL A 189 -8.07 -9.23 -7.91
CA VAL A 189 -6.74 -9.57 -7.40
C VAL A 189 -6.27 -8.37 -6.59
N LEU A 190 -5.89 -8.61 -5.34
CA LEU A 190 -5.34 -7.61 -4.45
C LEU A 190 -3.82 -7.71 -4.42
N GLN A 191 -3.18 -6.56 -4.40
CA GLN A 191 -1.74 -6.33 -4.44
C GLN A 191 -1.24 -5.84 -3.08
N PRO A 192 0.08 -5.75 -2.86
CA PRO A 192 0.60 -5.08 -1.68
C PRO A 192 0.00 -3.67 -1.54
N SER A 193 -0.26 -3.28 -0.30
CA SER A 193 -1.00 -2.10 0.13
C SER A 193 -2.52 -2.18 0.04
N ASP A 194 -3.10 -3.23 -0.55
CA ASP A 194 -4.55 -3.43 -0.52
C ASP A 194 -5.04 -3.95 0.85
N PHE A 195 -6.18 -3.41 1.27
CA PHE A 195 -6.87 -3.77 2.51
C PHE A 195 -8.08 -4.66 2.22
N PHE A 196 -8.42 -5.65 3.04
CA PHE A 196 -9.60 -6.49 2.81
C PHE A 196 -10.15 -7.16 4.07
N GLY A 197 -11.40 -7.62 3.99
CA GLY A 197 -12.13 -8.25 5.09
C GLY A 197 -13.09 -7.28 5.81
N GLU A 198 -13.09 -6.02 5.40
CA GLU A 198 -13.84 -4.91 5.99
C GLU A 198 -15.34 -5.07 5.83
N ILE A 199 -15.79 -5.80 4.79
CA ILE A 199 -17.22 -5.97 4.50
C ILE A 199 -17.92 -6.72 5.64
N ALA A 200 -17.35 -7.85 6.07
CA ALA A 200 -17.92 -8.64 7.17
C ALA A 200 -17.93 -7.83 8.46
N PHE A 201 -16.84 -7.10 8.74
CA PHE A 201 -16.73 -6.22 9.89
C PHE A 201 -17.77 -5.08 9.92
N LEU A 202 -17.91 -4.35 8.82
CA LEU A 202 -18.81 -3.19 8.76
C LEU A 202 -20.29 -3.60 8.73
N THR A 203 -20.61 -4.73 8.11
CA THR A 203 -22.00 -5.17 7.91
C THR A 203 -22.49 -6.16 8.96
N GLY A 204 -21.60 -6.78 9.73
CA GLY A 204 -21.91 -7.87 10.66
C GLY A 204 -22.38 -9.16 9.97
N LYS A 205 -22.24 -9.25 8.63
CA LYS A 205 -22.59 -10.44 7.85
C LYS A 205 -21.40 -11.41 7.78
N PRO A 206 -21.63 -12.71 7.52
CA PRO A 206 -20.55 -13.65 7.21
C PRO A 206 -19.67 -13.16 6.05
N ARG A 207 -18.47 -13.73 5.94
CA ARG A 207 -17.52 -13.41 4.86
C ARG A 207 -18.19 -13.56 3.49
N THR A 208 -18.17 -12.51 2.68
CA THR A 208 -18.89 -12.44 1.40
C THR A 208 -18.11 -13.02 0.22
N ALA A 209 -16.84 -13.37 0.42
CA ALA A 209 -15.97 -13.88 -0.61
C ALA A 209 -14.85 -14.73 0.02
N THR A 210 -14.31 -15.65 -0.78
CA THR A 210 -13.10 -16.41 -0.47
C THR A 210 -11.88 -15.63 -0.92
N VAL A 211 -10.86 -15.57 -0.06
CA VAL A 211 -9.56 -14.94 -0.34
C VAL A 211 -8.46 -16.00 -0.25
N GLU A 212 -7.66 -16.12 -1.30
CA GLU A 212 -6.58 -17.11 -1.41
C GLU A 212 -5.28 -16.45 -1.83
N ALA A 213 -4.16 -16.88 -1.25
CA ALA A 213 -2.84 -16.46 -1.67
C ALA A 213 -2.54 -16.98 -3.07
N ILE A 214 -2.22 -16.11 -4.02
CA ILE A 214 -1.83 -16.52 -5.40
C ILE A 214 -0.37 -16.96 -5.41
N GLU A 215 0.46 -16.25 -4.65
CA GLU A 215 1.86 -16.55 -4.40
C GLU A 215 2.14 -16.55 -2.89
N GLU A 216 3.40 -16.64 -2.48
CA GLU A 216 3.74 -16.45 -1.07
C GLU A 216 3.44 -15.01 -0.64
N THR A 217 2.52 -14.87 0.31
CA THR A 217 1.92 -13.59 0.69
C THR A 217 2.12 -13.34 2.18
N GLU A 218 2.48 -12.10 2.51
CA GLU A 218 2.51 -11.60 3.89
C GLU A 218 1.36 -10.62 4.10
N LEU A 219 0.65 -10.79 5.21
CA LEU A 219 -0.50 -10.00 5.60
C LEU A 219 -0.30 -9.44 7.01
N LEU A 220 -0.79 -8.22 7.24
CA LEU A 220 -1.05 -7.67 8.56
C LEU A 220 -2.53 -7.85 8.89
N GLU A 221 -2.83 -8.68 9.88
CA GLU A 221 -4.18 -8.85 10.42
C GLU A 221 -4.40 -7.91 11.60
N VAL A 222 -5.55 -7.24 11.64
CA VAL A 222 -6.12 -6.68 12.87
C VAL A 222 -7.28 -7.57 13.28
N PRO A 223 -7.15 -8.31 14.40
CA PRO A 223 -8.24 -9.13 14.94
C PRO A 223 -9.50 -8.31 15.23
N GLU A 224 -10.65 -8.96 15.15
CA GLU A 224 -11.96 -8.31 15.32
C GLU A 224 -12.11 -7.61 16.67
N ASP A 225 -11.73 -8.28 17.76
CA ASP A 225 -11.78 -7.74 19.13
C ASP A 225 -10.87 -6.53 19.32
N GLU A 226 -9.64 -6.60 18.81
CA GLU A 226 -8.71 -5.48 18.79
C GLU A 226 -9.23 -4.30 17.95
N LEU A 227 -9.85 -4.58 16.80
CA LEU A 227 -10.43 -3.54 15.95
C LEU A 227 -11.66 -2.89 16.62
N LEU A 228 -12.49 -3.67 17.31
CA LEU A 228 -13.62 -3.15 18.08
C LEU A 228 -13.15 -2.26 19.25
N ASP A 229 -12.15 -2.69 20.02
CA ASP A 229 -11.53 -1.87 21.07
C ASP A 229 -11.00 -0.55 20.49
N LEU A 230 -10.27 -0.65 19.38
CA LEU A 230 -9.68 0.50 18.72
C LEU A 230 -10.74 1.50 18.25
N ILE A 231 -11.82 1.04 17.62
CA ILE A 231 -12.92 1.90 17.16
C ILE A 231 -13.68 2.51 18.33
N SER A 232 -13.83 1.80 19.45
CA SER A 232 -14.48 2.33 20.65
C SER A 232 -13.72 3.55 21.21
N LYS A 233 -12.39 3.52 21.13
CA LYS A 233 -11.49 4.60 21.56
C LYS A 233 -11.34 5.68 20.51
N ARG A 234 -11.39 5.32 19.22
CA ARG A 234 -11.19 6.21 18.07
C ARG A 234 -12.29 6.00 17.01
N PRO A 235 -13.49 6.56 17.22
CA PRO A 235 -14.63 6.34 16.32
C PRO A 235 -14.40 6.74 14.86
N ARG A 236 -13.48 7.69 14.61
CA ARG A 236 -13.09 8.11 13.27
C ARG A 236 -12.51 6.98 12.43
N ILE A 237 -11.83 5.99 13.03
CA ILE A 237 -11.29 4.82 12.30
C ILE A 237 -12.41 4.08 11.57
N LYS A 238 -13.59 3.95 12.18
CA LYS A 238 -14.76 3.35 11.52
C LYS A 238 -15.20 4.14 10.29
N GLN A 239 -15.16 5.47 10.36
CA GLN A 239 -15.52 6.34 9.24
C GLN A 239 -14.53 6.18 8.08
N VAL A 240 -13.24 6.05 8.39
CA VAL A 240 -12.20 5.78 7.38
C VAL A 240 -12.43 4.42 6.72
N LEU A 241 -12.66 3.37 7.50
CA LEU A 241 -13.00 2.04 6.97
C LEU A 241 -14.23 2.07 6.06
N GLN A 242 -15.25 2.80 6.46
CA GLN A 242 -16.50 2.92 5.71
C GLN A 242 -16.32 3.69 4.40
N LYS A 243 -15.57 4.79 4.41
CA LYS A 243 -15.19 5.53 3.20
C LYS A 243 -14.48 4.62 2.19
N TYR A 244 -13.51 3.84 2.65
CA TYR A 244 -12.78 2.89 1.79
C TYR A 244 -13.68 1.79 1.21
N HIS A 245 -14.60 1.27 2.02
CA HIS A 245 -15.59 0.31 1.54
C HIS A 245 -16.49 0.90 0.45
N GLU A 246 -16.98 2.13 0.64
CA GLU A 246 -17.83 2.83 -0.33
C GLU A 246 -17.09 3.11 -1.66
N GLU A 247 -15.84 3.56 -1.60
CA GLU A 247 -14.99 3.76 -2.79
C GLU A 247 -14.77 2.45 -3.55
N ARG A 248 -14.51 1.34 -2.84
CA ARG A 248 -14.38 0.01 -3.44
C ARG A 248 -15.66 -0.47 -4.11
N VAL A 249 -16.81 -0.30 -3.46
CA VAL A 249 -18.11 -0.66 -4.03
C VAL A 249 -18.37 0.13 -5.30
N LYS A 250 -18.12 1.44 -5.28
CA LYS A 250 -18.25 2.30 -6.47
C LYS A 250 -17.38 1.81 -7.62
N ASN A 251 -16.10 1.56 -7.36
CA ASN A 251 -15.15 1.07 -8.37
C ASN A 251 -15.53 -0.31 -8.91
N THR A 252 -16.14 -1.17 -8.08
CA THR A 252 -16.62 -2.49 -8.50
C THR A 252 -17.87 -2.37 -9.38
N LEU A 253 -18.82 -1.50 -9.01
CA LEU A 253 -20.04 -1.26 -9.77
C LEU A 253 -19.77 -0.57 -11.12
N GLU A 254 -18.80 0.36 -11.18
CA GLU A 254 -18.37 0.97 -12.44
C GLU A 254 -17.82 -0.07 -13.41
N LYS A 255 -16.95 -0.98 -12.93
CA LYS A 255 -16.40 -2.08 -13.74
C LYS A 255 -17.47 -3.08 -14.22
N VAL A 256 -18.51 -3.33 -13.42
CA VAL A 256 -19.61 -4.22 -13.84
C VAL A 256 -20.48 -3.59 -14.94
N LYS A 257 -20.64 -2.26 -14.95
CA LYS A 257 -21.37 -1.54 -16.01
C LYS A 257 -20.64 -1.50 -17.35
N GLU A 258 -19.31 -1.62 -17.35
CA GLU A 258 -18.52 -1.68 -18.60
C GLU A 258 -18.56 -3.06 -19.27
N VAL A 259 -19.07 -4.08 -18.56
CA VAL A 259 -19.12 -5.48 -19.01
C VAL A 259 -20.53 -5.89 -19.47
N ILE A 260 -21.53 -5.02 -19.30
CA ILE A 260 -22.93 -5.20 -19.75
C ILE A 260 -23.22 -4.22 -20.87
#